data_AF-A0A431IND3-F1
#
_entry.id   AF-A0A431IND3-F1
#
_cell.length_a   1.000
_cell.length_b   1.000
_cell.length_c   1.000
_cell.angle_alpha   90.00
_cell.angle_beta   90.00
_cell.angle_gamma   90.00
#
_symmetry.space_group_name_H-M   'P 1'
#
loop_
_entity.id
_entity.type
_entity.pdbx_description
1 polymer ?
#
loop_
_entity_poly.entity_id
_entity_poly.type
_entity_poly.pdbx_seq_one_letter_code
_entity_poly.pdbx_strand_id
1 'polypeptide(L)'
;YGGTTVEIGNTDAEGRIVLADALAYAATRLAPRAIIDIATLTGAARIALSRSVAPVFGTSDPLVDALIAAGETTGETLWRMPLPTAYRADLSSEVADLAHVVPGGVAGAVYAALFLRE
;
A
#
# COMPACT_ATOMS: atom_id res chain seq x y z
N TYR A 1 -5.95 -14.55 -4.45
CA TYR A 1 -5.22 -15.59 -3.67
C TYR A 1 -5.78 -15.79 -2.26
N GLY A 2 -5.90 -14.73 -1.44
CA GLY A 2 -6.26 -14.84 -0.01
C GLY A 2 -7.71 -15.22 0.33
N GLY A 3 -8.59 -15.40 -0.66
CA GLY A 3 -10.01 -15.73 -0.46
C GLY A 3 -10.94 -14.51 -0.29
N THR A 4 -10.39 -13.35 0.08
CA THR A 4 -11.09 -12.06 0.12
C THR A 4 -11.61 -11.68 -1.25
N THR A 5 -12.90 -11.35 -1.34
CA THR A 5 -13.54 -10.84 -2.55
C THR A 5 -13.38 -9.33 -2.64
N VAL A 6 -13.12 -8.83 -3.86
CA VAL A 6 -12.79 -7.41 -4.08
C VAL A 6 -13.68 -6.80 -5.16
N GLU A 7 -14.34 -5.70 -4.85
CA GLU A 7 -15.08 -4.88 -5.81
C GLU A 7 -14.13 -3.99 -6.60
N ILE A 8 -14.21 -4.09 -7.93
CA ILE A 8 -13.40 -3.34 -8.89
C ILE A 8 -14.13 -2.06 -9.29
N GLY A 9 -13.81 -0.95 -8.61
CA GLY A 9 -14.38 0.37 -8.91
C GLY A 9 -13.62 1.19 -9.96
N ASN A 10 -12.38 0.79 -10.31
CA ASN A 10 -11.55 1.45 -11.32
C ASN A 10 -10.47 0.49 -11.84
N THR A 11 -10.49 0.17 -13.12
CA THR A 11 -9.54 -0.77 -13.74
C THR A 11 -8.12 -0.23 -13.89
N ASP A 12 -7.91 1.08 -13.78
CA ASP A 12 -6.58 1.74 -13.78
C ASP A 12 -5.88 1.66 -12.41
N ALA A 13 -6.55 1.04 -11.42
CA ALA A 13 -6.01 0.75 -10.11
C ALA A 13 -5.61 -0.73 -9.97
N GLU A 14 -5.38 -1.44 -11.08
CA GLU A 14 -5.12 -2.88 -11.14
C GLU A 14 -3.85 -3.32 -10.43
N GLY A 15 -2.83 -2.46 -10.37
CA GLY A 15 -1.54 -2.80 -9.75
C GLY A 15 -1.66 -3.30 -8.32
N ARG A 16 -2.61 -2.75 -7.53
CA ARG A 16 -2.83 -3.19 -6.14
C ARG A 16 -3.48 -4.57 -6.05
N ILE A 17 -4.25 -4.99 -7.05
CA ILE A 17 -4.86 -6.33 -7.10
C ILE A 17 -3.77 -7.37 -7.31
N VAL A 18 -2.85 -7.12 -8.25
CA VAL A 18 -1.72 -8.01 -8.50
C VAL A 18 -0.82 -8.11 -7.27
N LEU A 19 -0.54 -6.97 -6.62
CA LEU A 19 0.26 -6.93 -5.39
C LEU A 19 -0.42 -7.66 -4.22
N ALA A 20 -1.73 -7.49 -4.02
CA ALA A 20 -2.45 -8.20 -2.95
C ALA A 20 -2.29 -9.72 -3.08
N ASP A 21 -2.39 -10.27 -4.29
CA ASP A 21 -2.17 -11.69 -4.52
C ASP A 21 -0.72 -12.12 -4.28
N ALA A 22 0.25 -11.30 -4.71
CA ALA A 22 1.67 -11.56 -4.47
C ALA A 22 2.03 -11.51 -2.98
N LEU A 23 1.50 -10.54 -2.23
CA LEU A 23 1.69 -10.38 -0.79
C LEU A 23 1.06 -11.54 -0.02
N ALA A 24 -0.18 -11.91 -0.34
CA ALA A 24 -0.86 -13.04 0.28
C ALA A 24 -0.13 -14.37 0.01
N TYR A 25 0.38 -14.56 -1.21
CA TYR A 25 1.23 -15.71 -1.53
C TYR A 25 2.53 -15.69 -0.71
N ALA A 26 3.25 -14.56 -0.68
CA ALA A 26 4.51 -14.44 0.04
C ALA A 26 4.35 -14.73 1.53
N ALA A 27 3.32 -14.15 2.16
CA ALA A 27 3.01 -14.33 3.57
C ALA A 27 2.69 -15.80 3.92
N THR A 28 1.95 -16.50 3.05
CA THR A 28 1.47 -17.87 3.32
C THR A 28 2.43 -18.97 2.90
N ARG A 29 3.28 -18.73 1.88
CA ARG A 29 4.12 -19.78 1.28
C ARG A 29 5.61 -19.66 1.58
N LEU A 30 6.11 -18.47 1.91
CA LEU A 30 7.56 -18.23 2.00
C LEU A 30 8.07 -18.11 3.44
N ALA A 31 7.18 -18.05 4.43
CA ALA A 31 7.51 -17.82 5.84
C ALA A 31 8.57 -16.70 6.05
N PRO A 32 8.38 -15.50 5.45
CA PRO A 32 9.39 -14.47 5.47
C PRO A 32 9.51 -13.82 6.86
N ARG A 33 10.71 -13.33 7.19
CA ARG A 33 10.92 -12.47 8.37
C ARG A 33 10.32 -11.07 8.18
N ALA A 34 10.33 -10.56 6.95
CA ALA A 34 9.78 -9.27 6.56
C ALA A 34 9.37 -9.33 5.08
N ILE A 35 8.36 -8.56 4.71
CA ILE A 35 7.92 -8.37 3.32
C ILE A 35 8.01 -6.88 3.04
N ILE A 36 8.61 -6.53 1.89
CA ILE A 36 8.70 -5.17 1.38
C ILE A 36 8.29 -5.25 -0.09
N ASP A 37 7.21 -4.55 -0.46
CA ASP A 37 6.86 -4.32 -1.86
C ASP A 37 7.31 -2.92 -2.32
N ILE A 38 7.62 -2.82 -3.61
CA ILE A 38 8.01 -1.57 -4.25
C ILE A 38 7.15 -1.42 -5.51
N ALA A 39 6.38 -0.34 -5.60
CA ALA A 39 5.43 -0.18 -6.67
C ALA A 39 5.25 1.29 -7.08
N THR A 40 5.12 1.54 -8.38
CA THR A 40 4.68 2.82 -8.95
C THR A 40 3.15 2.91 -8.89
N LEU A 41 2.60 2.81 -7.68
CA LEU A 41 1.20 2.41 -7.46
C LEU A 41 0.18 3.54 -7.66
N THR A 42 0.57 4.79 -7.43
CA THR A 42 -0.38 5.91 -7.48
C THR A 42 0.26 7.19 -8.04
N GLY A 43 -0.53 7.94 -8.81
CA GLY A 43 -0.19 9.33 -9.14
C GLY A 43 -0.21 10.25 -7.92
N ALA A 44 -1.00 9.93 -6.89
CA ALA A 44 -1.12 10.70 -5.66
C ALA A 44 0.20 10.80 -4.89
N ALA A 45 0.99 9.73 -4.83
CA ALA A 45 2.32 9.75 -4.22
C ALA A 45 3.23 10.80 -4.87
N ARG A 46 3.24 10.84 -6.21
CA ARG A 46 4.02 11.81 -6.99
C ARG A 46 3.53 13.25 -6.78
N ILE A 47 2.23 13.47 -6.61
CA ILE A 47 1.69 14.80 -6.31
C ILE A 47 2.16 15.27 -4.92
N ALA A 48 2.15 14.38 -3.93
CA ALA A 48 2.51 14.73 -2.55
C ALA A 48 4.00 14.96 -2.33
N LEU A 49 4.87 14.12 -2.93
CA LEU A 49 6.30 14.05 -2.60
C LEU A 49 7.23 14.32 -3.80
N SER A 50 6.67 14.65 -4.97
CA SER A 50 7.42 14.82 -6.22
C SER A 50 8.18 13.53 -6.60
N ARG A 51 9.36 13.65 -7.22
CA ARG A 51 10.14 12.52 -7.77
C ARG A 51 11.29 12.05 -6.89
N SER A 52 11.74 12.87 -5.93
CA SER A 52 12.99 12.64 -5.19
C SER A 52 12.78 12.04 -3.80
N VAL A 53 11.52 11.86 -3.38
CA VAL A 53 11.18 11.29 -2.08
C VAL A 53 10.12 10.22 -2.30
N ALA A 54 10.40 9.00 -1.89
CA ALA A 54 9.44 7.90 -1.98
C ALA A 54 8.64 7.78 -0.67
N PRO A 55 7.30 7.65 -0.73
CA PRO A 55 6.53 7.37 0.47
C PRO A 55 6.82 5.95 0.95
N VAL A 56 7.02 5.78 2.25
CA VAL A 56 7.05 4.47 2.91
C VAL A 56 5.87 4.34 3.85
N PHE A 57 5.16 3.23 3.72
CA PHE A 57 4.08 2.79 4.60
C PHE A 57 4.51 1.49 5.27
N GLY A 58 4.04 1.21 6.48
CA GLY A 58 4.37 -0.05 7.11
C GLY A 58 3.61 -0.30 8.41
N THR A 59 3.46 -1.59 8.72
CA THR A 59 2.83 -2.10 9.94
C THR A 59 3.84 -2.36 11.06
N SER A 60 5.13 -2.11 10.82
CA SER A 60 6.23 -2.34 11.76
C SER A 60 7.13 -1.11 11.81
N ASP A 61 7.08 -0.38 12.93
CA ASP A 61 7.92 0.80 13.15
C ASP A 61 9.42 0.47 12.99
N PRO A 62 9.96 -0.61 13.61
CA PRO A 62 11.39 -0.93 13.47
C PRO A 62 11.83 -1.18 12.02
N LEU A 63 10.96 -1.77 11.19
CA LEU A 63 11.29 -2.02 9.78
C LEU A 63 11.27 -0.72 8.97
N VAL A 64 10.26 0.12 9.18
CA VAL A 64 10.14 1.41 8.49
C VAL A 64 11.30 2.33 8.86
N ASP A 65 11.67 2.40 10.14
CA ASP A 65 12.76 3.23 10.61
C ASP A 65 14.11 2.74 10.04
N ALA A 66 14.31 1.42 9.94
CA ALA A 66 15.50 0.85 9.30
C ALA A 66 15.59 1.19 7.80
N LEU A 67 14.45 1.21 7.09
CA LEU A 67 14.40 1.60 5.68
C LEU A 67 14.72 3.09 5.49
N ILE A 68 14.19 3.96 6.35
CA ILE A 68 14.47 5.39 6.30
C ILE A 68 15.96 5.65 6.53
N ALA A 69 16.55 5.03 7.56
CA ALA A 69 17.98 5.15 7.82
C ALA A 69 18.83 4.62 6.64
N ALA A 70 18.43 3.52 6.01
CA ALA A 70 19.10 3.03 4.80
C ALA A 70 19.02 4.04 3.65
N GLY A 71 17.86 4.69 3.46
CA GLY A 71 17.66 5.75 2.49
C GLY A 71 18.60 6.94 2.69
N GLU A 72 18.80 7.37 3.93
CA GLU A 72 19.74 8.45 4.28
C GLU A 72 21.19 8.10 3.90
N THR A 73 21.61 6.84 4.08
CA THR A 73 22.97 6.41 3.76
C THR A 73 23.22 6.16 2.27
N THR A 74 22.17 5.91 1.49
CA THR A 74 22.25 5.55 0.07
C THR A 74 21.88 6.71 -0.87
N GLY A 75 21.26 7.75 -0.35
CA GLY A 75 20.76 8.89 -1.12
C GLY A 75 19.34 8.68 -1.68
N GLU A 76 18.65 7.60 -1.31
CA GLU A 76 17.26 7.34 -1.68
C GLU A 76 16.32 7.73 -0.53
N THR A 77 15.91 9.00 -0.50
CA THR A 77 15.10 9.56 0.58
C THR A 77 13.72 8.91 0.66
N LEU A 78 13.38 8.34 1.81
CA LEU A 78 12.05 7.83 2.13
C LEU A 78 11.34 8.77 3.11
N TRP A 79 10.02 8.93 2.93
CA TRP A 79 9.18 9.68 3.87
C TRP A 79 8.07 8.80 4.43
N ARG A 80 8.00 8.71 5.75
CA ARG A 80 6.98 7.90 6.43
C ARG A 80 5.60 8.53 6.28
N MET A 81 4.70 7.80 5.62
CA MET A 81 3.30 8.16 5.48
C MET A 81 2.44 7.43 6.51
N PRO A 82 1.32 8.01 6.96
CA PRO A 82 0.45 7.38 7.96
C PRO A 82 -0.38 6.23 7.35
N LEU A 83 -0.71 5.23 8.17
CA LEU A 83 -1.69 4.16 7.88
C LEU A 83 -2.86 4.22 8.87
N PRO A 84 -3.71 5.25 8.81
CA PRO A 84 -4.78 5.44 9.78
C PRO A 84 -5.83 4.33 9.66
N THR A 85 -6.05 3.59 10.74
CA THR A 85 -7.08 2.54 10.79
C THR A 85 -8.49 3.08 10.59
N ALA A 86 -8.74 4.34 10.97
CA ALA A 86 -10.03 5.02 10.78
C ALA A 86 -10.48 5.07 9.32
N TYR A 87 -9.55 5.09 8.35
CA TYR A 87 -9.85 5.16 6.92
C TYR A 87 -10.17 3.80 6.30
N ARG A 88 -10.12 2.71 7.08
CA ARG A 88 -10.44 1.37 6.59
C ARG A 88 -11.91 1.24 6.20
N ALA A 89 -12.81 1.92 6.92
CA ALA A 89 -14.24 1.89 6.64
C ALA A 89 -14.55 2.43 5.24
N ASP A 90 -13.76 3.38 4.73
CA ASP A 90 -13.95 3.96 3.39
C ASP A 90 -13.68 2.97 2.26
N LEU A 91 -13.01 1.85 2.55
CA LEU A 91 -12.79 0.74 1.61
C LEU A 91 -13.89 -0.35 1.72
N SER A 92 -15.00 -0.11 2.40
CA SER A 92 -16.12 -1.06 2.43
C SER A 92 -16.76 -1.22 1.05
N SER A 93 -17.20 -2.43 0.73
CA SER A 93 -18.02 -2.72 -0.46
C SER A 93 -19.40 -3.25 -0.03
N GLU A 94 -20.43 -2.96 -0.82
CA GLU A 94 -21.78 -3.52 -0.63
C GLU A 94 -21.93 -4.93 -1.23
N VAL A 95 -21.04 -5.31 -2.15
CA VAL A 95 -21.14 -6.54 -2.96
C VAL A 95 -19.95 -7.49 -2.80
N ALA A 96 -18.91 -7.06 -2.08
CA ALA A 96 -17.69 -7.81 -1.81
C ALA A 96 -17.16 -7.48 -0.40
N ASP A 97 -16.08 -8.15 0.04
CA ASP A 97 -15.48 -7.90 1.35
C ASP A 97 -14.75 -6.55 1.42
N LEU A 98 -14.26 -6.05 0.27
CA LEU A 98 -13.42 -4.86 0.17
C LEU A 98 -13.63 -4.18 -1.20
N ALA A 99 -13.66 -2.85 -1.22
CA ALA A 99 -13.51 -2.06 -2.44
C ALA A 99 -12.04 -1.69 -2.62
N HIS A 100 -11.50 -1.84 -3.84
CA HIS A 100 -10.07 -1.56 -4.06
C HIS A 100 -9.72 -0.08 -4.20
N VAL A 101 -10.72 0.79 -4.32
CA VAL A 101 -10.59 2.24 -4.45
C VAL A 101 -11.68 2.93 -3.65
N VAL A 102 -11.38 4.14 -3.19
CA VAL A 102 -12.37 5.05 -2.60
C VAL A 102 -12.79 6.06 -3.67
N PRO A 103 -14.11 6.27 -3.89
CA PRO A 103 -14.60 7.30 -4.79
C PRO A 103 -14.11 8.71 -4.40
N GLY A 104 -13.92 9.59 -5.37
CA GLY A 104 -13.53 10.99 -5.14
C GLY A 104 -12.03 11.28 -5.14
N GLY A 105 -11.16 10.26 -5.25
CA GLY A 105 -9.75 10.43 -5.62
C GLY A 105 -8.84 11.12 -4.59
N VAL A 106 -9.32 11.35 -3.37
CA VAL A 106 -8.52 11.92 -2.28
C VAL A 106 -7.68 10.85 -1.59
N ALA A 107 -6.52 11.24 -1.04
CA ALA A 107 -5.63 10.36 -0.26
C ALA A 107 -5.26 9.03 -0.96
N GLY A 108 -5.15 9.03 -2.29
CA GLY A 108 -5.00 7.80 -3.09
C GLY A 108 -3.82 6.90 -2.69
N ALA A 109 -2.69 7.48 -2.28
CA ALA A 109 -1.54 6.71 -1.79
C ALA A 109 -1.83 6.00 -0.46
N VAL A 110 -2.53 6.68 0.45
CA VAL A 110 -2.92 6.12 1.76
C VAL A 110 -3.94 4.99 1.57
N TYR A 111 -4.98 5.19 0.75
CA TYR A 111 -5.96 4.14 0.49
C TYR A 111 -5.39 2.94 -0.26
N ALA A 112 -4.44 3.15 -1.17
CA ALA A 112 -3.75 2.05 -1.82
C ALA A 112 -2.93 1.22 -0.81
N ALA A 113 -2.19 1.88 0.08
CA ALA A 113 -1.42 1.19 1.11
C ALA A 113 -2.32 0.51 2.16
N LEU A 114 -3.47 1.13 2.52
CA LEU A 114 -4.47 0.51 3.37
C LEU A 114 -5.09 -0.73 2.74
N PHE A 115 -5.41 -0.68 1.44
CA PHE A 115 -5.91 -1.84 0.71
C PHE A 115 -4.91 -3.02 0.77
N LEU A 116 -3.61 -2.77 0.55
CA LEU A 116 -2.58 -3.81 0.58
C LEU A 116 -2.29 -4.37 1.98
N ARG A 117 -2.69 -3.65 3.04
CA ARG A 117 -2.53 -4.11 4.43
C ARG A 117 -3.54 -5.22 4.77
N GLU A 118 -4.71 -5.21 4.13
CA GLU A 118 -5.81 -6.16 4.37
C GLU A 118 -5.53 -7.51 3.71
#